data_AF-A0AAV4BDD6-F1
#
_entry.id   AF-A0AAV4BDD6-F1
#
_cell.length_a   1.000
_cell.length_b   1.000
_cell.length_c   1.000
_cell.angle_alpha   90.00
_cell.angle_beta   90.00
_cell.angle_gamma   90.00
#
_symmetry.space_group_name_H-M   'P 1'
#
loop_
_entity.id
_entity.type
_entity.pdbx_description
1 polymer ?
#
loop_
_entity_poly.entity_id
_entity_poly.type
_entity_poly.pdbx_seq_one_letter_code
_entity_poly.pdbx_strand_id
1 'polypeptide(L)'
;MDSDCIGIPSCKVSPSYLHVNSTSHTWVFSAFAEIIDNASDPDVRATDLSIDKEYIGGNICLVFQDDGIGMPKDNLLKMLSFGFCEKAKYETGNTHQPIGQYGNGFKSGSMRIGSDALVLTLFEEIVSIGFLSQTYLKAIGAESVIVPILEYHLPDHILFCLVIF
;
A
#
# COMPACT_ATOMS: atom_id res chain seq x y z
N MET A 1 14.10 -3.57 -15.16
CA MET A 1 15.31 -2.79 -14.84
C MET A 1 15.67 -2.02 -16.09
N ASP A 2 15.34 -0.73 -16.13
CA ASP A 2 15.62 0.13 -17.28
C ASP A 2 17.10 0.47 -17.33
N SER A 3 17.77 -0.02 -18.36
CA SER A 3 19.19 0.16 -18.65
C SER A 3 19.54 1.49 -19.32
N ASP A 4 18.64 2.47 -19.35
CA ASP A 4 18.73 3.62 -20.27
C ASP A 4 19.02 5.00 -19.63
N CYS A 5 19.47 5.08 -18.37
CA CYS A 5 19.77 6.37 -17.73
C CYS A 5 21.06 6.39 -16.89
N ILE A 6 22.12 5.73 -17.35
CA ILE A 6 23.42 5.79 -16.66
C ILE A 6 23.96 7.23 -16.70
N GLY A 7 23.92 7.93 -15.56
CA GLY A 7 24.48 9.27 -15.37
C GLY A 7 23.48 10.41 -15.16
N ILE A 8 22.18 10.17 -15.29
CA ILE A 8 21.15 11.17 -14.99
C ILE A 8 20.64 10.96 -13.54
N PRO A 9 20.76 11.96 -12.64
CA PRO A 9 20.26 11.83 -11.27
C PRO A 9 18.75 11.59 -11.25
N SER A 10 18.30 10.62 -10.45
CA SER A 10 16.87 10.41 -10.19
C SER A 10 16.34 11.40 -9.15
N CYS A 11 15.09 11.82 -9.31
CA CYS A 11 14.39 12.59 -8.28
C CYS A 11 14.16 11.70 -7.05
N LYS A 12 14.45 12.23 -5.86
CA LYS A 12 14.23 11.54 -4.58
C LYS A 12 12.99 12.12 -3.91
N VAL A 13 12.24 11.26 -3.23
CA VAL A 13 11.11 11.66 -2.38
C VAL A 13 11.60 11.76 -0.94
N SER A 14 11.52 12.95 -0.34
CA SER A 14 11.86 13.16 1.09
C SER A 14 10.87 12.41 1.99
N PRO A 15 11.28 11.84 3.14
CA PRO A 15 10.35 11.26 4.10
C PRO A 15 9.25 12.22 4.59
N SER A 16 9.55 13.53 4.66
CA SER A 16 8.54 14.55 5.01
C SER A 16 7.37 14.60 4.03
N TYR A 17 7.55 14.12 2.80
CA TYR A 17 6.50 14.03 1.80
C TYR A 17 5.37 13.08 2.23
N LEU A 18 5.64 12.05 3.05
CA LEU A 18 4.58 11.15 3.54
C LEU A 18 3.51 11.93 4.32
N HIS A 19 3.95 12.86 5.18
CA HIS A 19 3.05 13.75 5.91
C HIS A 19 2.36 14.76 4.99
N VAL A 20 3.11 15.41 4.10
CA VAL A 20 2.52 16.39 3.16
C VAL A 20 1.46 15.73 2.28
N ASN A 21 1.73 14.52 1.78
CA ASN A 21 0.81 13.76 0.95
C ASN A 21 -0.47 13.36 1.70
N SER A 22 -0.42 13.19 3.03
CA SER A 22 -1.62 12.88 3.81
C SER A 22 -2.54 14.08 4.04
N THR A 23 -2.04 15.31 3.90
CA THR A 23 -2.85 16.54 4.03
C THR A 23 -3.88 16.74 2.91
N SER A 24 -3.86 15.92 1.85
CA SER A 24 -4.90 15.86 0.83
C SER A 24 -6.26 15.45 1.41
N HIS A 25 -6.27 14.67 2.49
CA HIS A 25 -7.48 14.25 3.18
C HIS A 25 -7.82 15.21 4.34
N THR A 26 -8.80 16.10 4.09
CA THR A 26 -9.36 16.98 5.12
C THR A 26 -10.18 16.20 6.16
N TRP A 27 -10.79 15.08 5.75
CA TRP A 27 -11.63 14.23 6.57
C TRP A 27 -11.05 12.82 6.69
N VAL A 28 -11.00 12.26 7.90
CA VAL A 28 -10.38 10.93 8.11
C VAL A 28 -11.11 9.83 7.35
N PHE A 29 -12.44 9.91 7.21
CA PHE A 29 -13.19 8.88 6.50
C PHE A 29 -12.96 8.91 4.98
N SER A 30 -12.47 10.01 4.40
CA SER A 30 -12.02 9.97 3.00
C SER A 30 -10.72 9.19 2.83
N ALA A 31 -9.86 9.17 3.86
CA ALA A 31 -8.70 8.28 3.88
C ALA A 31 -9.09 6.80 4.05
N PHE A 32 -10.16 6.52 4.80
CA PHE A 32 -10.73 5.16 4.88
C PHE A 32 -11.31 4.73 3.53
N ALA A 33 -12.05 5.62 2.87
CA ALA A 33 -12.63 5.36 1.56
C ALA A 33 -11.56 4.93 0.54
N GLU A 34 -10.42 5.61 0.47
CA GLU A 34 -9.31 5.21 -0.42
C GLU A 34 -8.80 3.78 -0.16
N ILE A 35 -8.82 3.30 1.08
CA ILE A 35 -8.40 1.93 1.41
C ILE A 35 -9.49 0.94 1.01
N ILE A 36 -10.76 1.27 1.30
CA ILE A 36 -11.92 0.45 0.94
C ILE A 36 -12.06 0.32 -0.59
N ASP A 37 -11.79 1.40 -1.33
CA ASP A 37 -11.83 1.44 -2.78
C ASP A 37 -10.78 0.50 -3.40
N ASN A 38 -9.58 0.39 -2.79
CA ASN A 38 -8.57 -0.56 -3.25
C ASN A 38 -9.02 -2.03 -3.06
N ALA A 39 -9.73 -2.36 -1.99
CA ALA A 39 -10.26 -3.71 -1.80
C ALA A 39 -11.41 -4.02 -2.77
N SER A 40 -12.21 -2.99 -3.10
CA SER A 40 -13.36 -3.10 -4.01
C SER A 40 -12.99 -3.09 -5.49
N ASP A 41 -11.73 -2.79 -5.80
CA ASP A 41 -11.23 -2.70 -7.17
C ASP A 41 -11.33 -4.09 -7.87
N PRO A 42 -11.79 -4.16 -9.14
CA PRO A 42 -12.08 -5.43 -9.81
C PRO A 42 -10.86 -6.34 -10.04
N ASP A 43 -9.64 -5.79 -9.93
CA ASP A 43 -8.38 -6.54 -9.91
C ASP A 43 -8.12 -7.26 -8.59
N VAL A 44 -8.67 -6.80 -7.45
CA VAL A 44 -8.49 -7.41 -6.13
C VAL A 44 -9.53 -8.51 -5.87
N ARG A 45 -10.76 -8.35 -6.40
CA ARG A 45 -11.87 -9.33 -6.33
C ARG A 45 -12.28 -9.73 -4.90
N ALA A 46 -12.07 -8.86 -3.92
CA ALA A 46 -12.58 -9.11 -2.57
C ALA A 46 -14.12 -9.13 -2.57
N THR A 47 -14.70 -10.04 -1.79
CA THR A 47 -16.13 -10.06 -1.48
C THR A 47 -16.45 -9.45 -0.13
N ASP A 48 -15.49 -9.48 0.79
CA ASP A 48 -15.63 -8.98 2.14
C ASP A 48 -14.39 -8.14 2.54
N LEU A 49 -14.63 -7.11 3.34
CA LEU A 49 -13.60 -6.29 3.96
C LEU A 49 -14.00 -6.04 5.41
N SER A 50 -13.16 -6.47 6.36
CA SER A 50 -13.31 -6.13 7.77
C SER A 50 -12.43 -4.94 8.14
N ILE A 51 -12.94 -4.11 9.06
CA ILE A 51 -12.22 -2.97 9.62
C ILE A 51 -12.30 -3.10 11.13
N ASP A 52 -11.18 -3.43 11.74
CA ASP A 52 -11.10 -3.78 13.16
C ASP A 52 -10.04 -2.96 13.88
N LYS A 53 -10.19 -2.88 15.21
CA LYS A 53 -9.19 -2.28 16.10
C LYS A 53 -8.55 -3.38 16.92
N GLU A 54 -7.24 -3.53 16.77
CA GLU A 54 -6.45 -4.55 17.46
C GLU A 54 -5.44 -3.92 18.41
N TYR A 55 -4.90 -4.74 19.32
CA TYR A 55 -3.79 -4.35 20.20
C TYR A 55 -2.57 -5.21 19.92
N ILE A 56 -1.60 -4.66 19.19
CA ILE A 56 -0.45 -5.39 18.65
C ILE A 56 0.84 -4.74 19.17
N GLY A 57 1.70 -5.54 19.82
CA GLY A 57 3.00 -5.07 20.29
C GLY A 57 2.93 -3.88 21.27
N GLY A 58 1.83 -3.75 22.01
CA GLY A 58 1.62 -2.63 22.94
C GLY A 58 0.94 -1.40 22.33
N ASN A 59 0.61 -1.42 21.04
CA ASN A 59 0.01 -0.30 20.31
C ASN A 59 -1.42 -0.63 19.87
N ILE A 60 -2.26 0.41 19.79
CA ILE A 60 -3.56 0.30 19.13
C ILE A 60 -3.30 0.35 17.63
N CYS A 61 -3.77 -0.68 16.93
CA CYS A 61 -3.65 -0.79 15.49
C CYS A 61 -5.03 -0.80 14.85
N LEU A 62 -5.17 -0.07 13.74
CA LEU A 62 -6.35 -0.19 12.89
C LEU A 62 -6.04 -1.19 11.78
N VAL A 63 -6.89 -2.18 11.63
CA VAL A 63 -6.71 -3.33 10.75
C VAL A 63 -7.74 -3.28 9.64
N PHE A 64 -7.28 -3.33 8.39
CA PHE A 64 -8.13 -3.57 7.22
C PHE A 64 -7.75 -4.91 6.63
N GLN A 65 -8.73 -5.79 6.50
CA GLN A 65 -8.53 -7.15 6.02
C GLN A 65 -9.58 -7.49 4.98
N ASP A 66 -9.14 -7.68 3.74
CA ASP A 66 -9.96 -8.19 2.64
C ASP A 66 -9.64 -9.67 2.34
N ASP A 67 -10.57 -10.33 1.66
CA ASP A 67 -10.44 -11.71 1.17
C ASP A 67 -10.09 -11.78 -0.33
N GLY A 68 -9.54 -10.69 -0.87
CA GLY A 68 -9.12 -10.59 -2.26
C GLY A 68 -7.96 -11.52 -2.60
N ILE A 69 -7.59 -11.52 -3.88
CA ILE A 69 -6.54 -12.39 -4.42
C ILE A 69 -5.12 -12.03 -3.96
N GLY A 70 -4.97 -10.86 -3.32
CA GLY A 70 -3.70 -10.28 -2.90
C GLY A 70 -2.82 -9.81 -4.06
N MET A 71 -1.54 -9.59 -3.77
CA MET A 71 -0.58 -9.01 -4.71
C MET A 71 0.77 -9.73 -4.67
N PRO A 72 1.41 -9.96 -5.82
CA PRO A 72 2.82 -10.33 -5.84
C PRO A 72 3.68 -9.16 -5.33
N LYS A 73 4.89 -9.46 -4.88
CA LYS A 73 5.85 -8.49 -4.33
C LYS A 73 6.08 -7.26 -5.20
N ASP A 74 6.18 -7.43 -6.52
CA ASP A 74 6.40 -6.31 -7.44
C ASP A 74 5.20 -5.35 -7.48
N ASN A 75 3.98 -5.87 -7.35
CA ASN A 75 2.77 -5.05 -7.25
C ASN A 75 2.69 -4.37 -5.90
N LEU A 76 3.08 -5.04 -4.81
CA LEU A 76 3.21 -4.41 -3.50
C LEU A 76 4.25 -3.28 -3.51
N LEU A 77 5.40 -3.49 -4.17
CA LEU A 77 6.42 -2.44 -4.33
C LEU A 77 5.86 -1.25 -5.12
N LYS A 78 5.18 -1.48 -6.24
CA LYS A 78 4.50 -0.42 -7.00
C LYS A 78 3.46 0.30 -6.15
N MET A 79 2.67 -0.45 -5.38
CA MET A 79 1.67 0.10 -4.46
C MET A 79 2.33 0.96 -3.37
N LEU A 80 3.52 0.66 -2.88
CA LEU A 80 4.17 1.48 -1.86
C LEU A 80 5.07 2.58 -2.43
N SER A 81 5.36 2.51 -3.74
CA SER A 81 6.19 3.49 -4.43
C SER A 81 5.38 4.68 -4.94
N PHE A 82 6.03 5.84 -5.04
CA PHE A 82 5.46 7.05 -5.64
C PHE A 82 5.69 7.05 -7.16
N GLY A 83 4.67 7.40 -7.94
CA GLY A 83 4.78 7.60 -9.39
C GLY A 83 4.58 6.36 -10.26
N PHE A 84 4.21 5.21 -9.70
CA PHE A 84 3.81 4.03 -10.46
C PHE A 84 2.29 3.95 -10.58
N CYS A 85 1.77 4.19 -11.79
CA CYS A 85 0.37 3.95 -12.14
C CYS A 85 0.30 3.09 -13.39
N GLU A 86 0.00 1.79 -13.26
CA GLU A 86 -0.20 0.91 -14.41
C GLU A 86 -1.64 0.89 -14.94
N LYS A 87 -2.58 1.58 -14.27
CA LYS A 87 -4.02 1.53 -14.62
C LYS A 87 -4.40 2.42 -15.82
N ALA A 88 -3.49 2.64 -16.78
CA ALA A 88 -3.73 3.38 -18.03
C ALA A 88 -4.15 2.49 -19.23
N LYS A 89 -4.42 1.19 -19.04
CA LYS A 89 -4.70 0.23 -20.14
C LYS A 89 -6.06 -0.48 -20.09
N TYR A 90 -7.06 0.07 -19.43
CA TYR A 90 -8.45 -0.43 -19.54
C TYR A 90 -9.33 0.49 -20.40
N GLU A 91 -8.80 0.97 -21.52
CA GLU A 91 -9.62 1.42 -22.63
C GLU A 91 -10.03 0.20 -23.46
N THR A 92 -11.05 -0.56 -23.03
CA THR A 92 -11.99 -1.34 -23.86
C THR A 92 -12.73 -2.41 -23.03
N GLY A 93 -14.02 -2.17 -22.75
CA GLY A 93 -15.01 -3.27 -22.73
C GLY A 93 -15.62 -3.73 -21.40
N ASN A 94 -15.08 -3.40 -20.22
CA ASN A 94 -15.68 -3.82 -18.94
C ASN A 94 -16.44 -2.68 -18.24
N THR A 95 -17.64 -2.97 -17.72
CA THR A 95 -18.60 -2.02 -17.14
C THR A 95 -18.27 -1.54 -15.73
N HIS A 96 -17.10 -1.93 -15.18
CA HIS A 96 -16.65 -1.50 -13.86
C HIS A 96 -15.22 -0.93 -13.99
N GLN A 97 -15.11 0.40 -13.92
CA GLN A 97 -13.83 1.10 -13.99
C GLN A 97 -13.17 1.08 -12.61
N PRO A 98 -11.85 0.82 -12.51
CA PRO A 98 -11.15 0.89 -11.24
C PRO A 98 -11.21 2.32 -10.67
N ILE A 99 -11.43 2.42 -9.37
CA ILE A 99 -11.57 3.70 -8.66
C ILE A 99 -10.18 4.33 -8.47
N GLY A 100 -9.16 3.51 -8.22
CA GLY A 100 -7.77 3.94 -8.04
C GLY A 100 -7.09 4.38 -9.33
N GLN A 101 -7.11 5.69 -9.63
CA GLN A 101 -6.51 6.23 -10.87
C GLN A 101 -5.11 6.82 -10.68
N TYR A 102 -4.73 7.16 -9.44
CA TYR A 102 -3.54 7.99 -9.17
C TYR A 102 -2.40 7.28 -8.46
N GLY A 103 -2.60 6.01 -8.04
CA GLY A 103 -1.55 5.26 -7.36
C GLY A 103 -1.07 5.93 -6.06
N ASN A 104 -1.89 6.80 -5.47
CA ASN A 104 -1.58 7.57 -4.28
C ASN A 104 -2.52 7.28 -3.10
N GLY A 105 -3.73 6.77 -3.35
CA GLY A 105 -4.79 6.58 -2.35
C GLY A 105 -4.33 5.87 -1.08
N PHE A 106 -3.71 4.69 -1.22
CA PHE A 106 -3.15 3.99 -0.06
C PHE A 106 -2.11 4.84 0.71
N LYS A 107 -1.22 5.56 0.02
CA LYS A 107 -0.12 6.30 0.65
C LYS A 107 -0.63 7.53 1.38
N SER A 108 -1.54 8.30 0.77
CA SER A 108 -2.14 9.47 1.43
C SER A 108 -3.10 9.05 2.53
N GLY A 109 -3.91 8.01 2.29
CA GLY A 109 -4.89 7.50 3.24
C GLY A 109 -4.23 6.89 4.48
N SER A 110 -3.29 5.97 4.30
CA SER A 110 -2.53 5.37 5.40
C SER A 110 -1.85 6.41 6.27
N MET A 111 -1.11 7.34 5.67
CA MET A 111 -0.38 8.39 6.37
C MET A 111 -1.29 9.46 6.99
N ARG A 112 -2.60 9.46 6.66
CA ARG A 112 -3.61 10.30 7.30
C ARG A 112 -4.16 9.65 8.57
N ILE A 113 -4.28 8.32 8.54
CA ILE A 113 -4.83 7.48 9.61
C ILE A 113 -3.77 7.22 10.69
N GLY A 114 -2.56 6.83 10.28
CA GLY A 114 -1.45 6.48 11.15
C GLY A 114 -0.13 7.06 10.66
N SER A 115 0.90 7.01 11.51
CA SER A 115 2.26 7.41 11.13
C SER A 115 3.01 6.29 10.39
N ASP A 116 2.56 5.06 10.60
CA ASP A 116 3.19 3.84 10.11
C ASP A 116 2.11 2.95 9.49
N ALA A 117 2.49 2.15 8.50
CA ALA A 117 1.60 1.21 7.83
C ALA A 117 2.38 -0.04 7.43
N LEU A 118 1.88 -1.20 7.82
CA LEU A 118 2.37 -2.51 7.42
C LEU A 118 1.32 -3.16 6.51
N VAL A 119 1.73 -3.63 5.35
CA VAL A 119 0.86 -4.34 4.41
C VAL A 119 1.34 -5.77 4.30
N LEU A 120 0.51 -6.72 4.67
CA LEU A 120 0.69 -8.13 4.39
C LEU A 120 -0.26 -8.51 3.27
N THR A 121 0.23 -9.24 2.29
CA THR A 121 -0.58 -9.74 1.19
C THR A 121 -0.12 -11.15 0.84
N LEU A 122 -1.08 -12.04 0.63
CA LEU A 122 -0.84 -13.38 0.11
C LEU A 122 -1.25 -13.42 -1.35
N PHE A 123 -0.34 -13.83 -2.22
CA PHE A 123 -0.65 -14.18 -3.59
C PHE A 123 -0.15 -15.61 -3.86
N GLU A 124 -1.09 -16.50 -4.18
CA GLU A 124 -0.83 -17.95 -4.26
C GLU A 124 -0.30 -18.49 -2.91
N GLU A 125 0.96 -18.95 -2.86
CA GLU A 125 1.62 -19.46 -1.66
C GLU A 125 2.70 -18.49 -1.12
N ILE A 126 2.72 -17.26 -1.65
CA ILE A 126 3.75 -16.26 -1.36
C ILE A 126 3.16 -15.13 -0.53
N VAL A 127 3.65 -14.98 0.70
CA VAL A 127 3.36 -13.83 1.55
C VAL A 127 4.40 -12.75 1.30
N SER A 128 3.93 -11.58 0.89
CA SER A 128 4.73 -10.36 0.82
C SER A 128 4.35 -9.42 1.97
N ILE A 129 5.36 -8.82 2.58
CA ILE A 129 5.20 -7.85 3.68
C ILE A 129 5.90 -6.56 3.26
N GLY A 130 5.19 -5.45 3.27
CA GLY A 130 5.72 -4.13 2.94
C GLY A 130 5.50 -3.15 4.09
N PHE A 131 6.48 -2.30 4.35
CA PHE A 131 6.44 -1.35 5.47
C PHE A 131 6.66 0.09 5.01
N LEU A 132 5.65 0.95 5.23
CA LEU A 132 5.70 2.38 4.96
C LEU A 132 5.58 3.14 6.29
N SER A 133 6.69 3.67 6.79
CA SER A 133 6.74 4.17 8.17
C SER A 133 7.51 5.48 8.29
N GLN A 134 6.83 6.52 8.79
CA GLN A 134 7.45 7.78 9.13
C GLN A 134 8.38 7.62 10.35
N THR A 135 7.97 6.79 11.32
CA THR A 135 8.75 6.51 12.53
C THR A 135 10.09 5.85 12.19
N TYR A 136 10.07 4.82 11.35
CA TYR A 136 11.26 4.12 10.86
C TYR A 136 12.20 5.06 10.10
N LEU A 137 11.68 5.79 9.11
CA LEU A 137 12.49 6.69 8.28
C LEU A 137 13.15 7.78 9.11
N LYS A 138 12.43 8.31 10.11
CA LYS A 138 12.99 9.27 11.08
C LYS A 138 14.07 8.64 11.95
N ALA A 139 13.83 7.43 12.46
CA ALA A 139 14.77 6.73 13.35
C ALA A 139 16.11 6.42 12.67
N ILE A 140 16.10 6.09 11.37
CA ILE A 140 17.33 5.82 10.61
C ILE A 140 17.95 7.07 9.98
N GLY A 141 17.34 8.25 10.14
CA GLY A 141 17.81 9.49 9.51
C GLY A 141 17.80 9.44 7.99
N ALA A 142 16.80 8.81 7.38
CA ALA A 142 16.73 8.63 5.94
C ALA A 142 16.60 9.98 5.21
N GLU A 143 17.37 10.16 4.13
CA GLU A 143 17.24 11.33 3.25
C GLU A 143 16.17 11.15 2.16
N SER A 144 15.73 9.91 1.94
CA SER A 144 14.68 9.55 0.99
C SER A 144 13.78 8.47 1.56
N VAL A 145 12.54 8.38 1.07
CA VAL A 145 11.63 7.29 1.41
C VAL A 145 12.28 5.95 1.01
N ILE A 146 12.37 5.05 1.98
CA ILE A 146 12.81 3.66 1.84
C ILE A 146 11.66 2.78 2.29
N VAL A 147 11.30 1.80 1.48
CA VAL A 147 10.21 0.85 1.77
C VAL A 147 10.81 -0.54 1.91
N PRO A 148 10.98 -1.05 3.14
CA PRO A 148 11.33 -2.45 3.36
C PRO A 148 10.24 -3.36 2.81
N ILE A 149 10.63 -4.36 2.02
CA ILE A 149 9.75 -5.41 1.52
C ILE A 149 10.40 -6.76 1.72
N LEU A 150 9.66 -7.67 2.33
CA LEU A 150 10.04 -9.06 2.59
C LEU A 150 9.07 -9.99 1.89
N GLU A 151 9.55 -11.18 1.54
CA GLU A 151 8.78 -12.21 0.85
C GLU A 151 9.09 -13.56 1.47
N TYR A 152 8.04 -14.36 1.71
CA TYR A 152 8.11 -15.67 2.34
C TYR A 152 7.21 -16.64 1.58
N HIS A 153 7.67 -17.88 1.40
CA HIS A 153 6.81 -18.98 0.97
C HIS A 153 6.15 -19.60 2.19
N LEU A 154 4.82 -19.70 2.16
CA LEU A 154 4.11 -20.47 3.17
C LEU A 154 4.11 -21.94 2.80
N PRO A 155 4.37 -22.85 3.76
CA PRO A 155 3.91 -24.22 3.61
C PRO A 155 2.38 -24.22 3.69
N ASP A 156 1.70 -24.61 2.60
CA ASP A 156 0.26 -24.81 2.40
C ASP A 156 -0.76 -24.09 3.33
N HIS A 157 -1.61 -23.27 2.70
CA HIS A 157 -2.90 -22.74 3.17
C HIS A 157 -2.93 -21.84 4.41
N ILE A 158 -2.50 -20.58 4.29
CA ILE A 158 -2.91 -19.52 5.22
C ILE A 158 -3.12 -18.18 4.47
N LEU A 159 -4.38 -17.81 4.21
CA LEU A 159 -4.79 -16.54 3.58
C LEU A 159 -4.83 -15.42 4.64
N PHE A 160 -3.98 -14.39 4.52
CA PHE A 160 -4.11 -13.14 5.28
C PHE A 160 -3.74 -11.94 4.38
N CYS A 161 -4.70 -11.08 4.08
CA CYS A 161 -4.42 -9.68 3.73
C CYS A 161 -4.61 -8.87 5.01
N LEU A 162 -3.54 -8.25 5.50
CA LEU A 162 -3.59 -7.51 6.76
C LEU A 162 -2.87 -6.17 6.54
N VAL A 163 -3.64 -5.10 6.47
CA VAL A 163 -3.10 -3.73 6.55
C VAL A 163 -3.19 -3.29 8.00
N ILE A 164 -2.03 -3.16 8.66
CA ILE A 164 -1.92 -2.67 10.04
C ILE A 164 -1.44 -1.21 10.02
N PHE A 165 -2.18 -0.31 10.64
CA PHE A 165 -1.74 1.06 10.97
C PHE A 165 -1.16 1.17 12.38
#